data_AF-A0A1I1UBU3-F1
#
_entry.id   AF-A0A1I1UBU3-F1
#
_cell.length_a   1.000
_cell.length_b   1.000
_cell.length_c   1.000
_cell.angle_alpha   90.00
_cell.angle_beta   90.00
_cell.angle_gamma   90.00
#
_symmetry.space_group_name_H-M   'P 1'
#
loop_
_entity.id
_entity.type
_entity.pdbx_description
1 polymer ?
#
loop_
_entity_poly.entity_id
_entity_poly.type
_entity_poly.pdbx_seq_one_letter_code
_entity_poly.pdbx_strand_id
1 'polypeptide(L)'
;MPEPAARQGGLELQARAEELWHELAGPIQRIPRSHRYRTGADLEDQLRHLVDLVIEAASSGQPSRVYRLHEQTRKVEWRLAAAAKQGLLRPAAVGRVSRPPVEDDPRDRGGTLYQIKAMVGAWRERVKSKG
;
A
#
# COMPACT_ATOMS: atom_id res chain seq x y z
N MET A 1 -15.48 5.34 -19.88
CA MET A 1 -14.13 5.93 -19.75
C MET A 1 -14.05 6.65 -18.40
N PRO A 2 -13.02 6.40 -17.57
CA PRO A 2 -12.90 7.06 -16.26
C PRO A 2 -12.60 8.56 -16.39
N GLU A 3 -13.16 9.33 -15.45
CA GLU A 3 -13.02 10.79 -15.34
C GLU A 3 -11.53 11.20 -15.23
N PRO A 4 -11.08 12.32 -15.82
CA PRO A 4 -9.66 12.73 -15.82
C PRO A 4 -9.05 12.83 -14.41
N ALA A 5 -9.78 13.37 -13.44
CA ALA A 5 -9.33 13.47 -12.05
C ALA A 5 -9.17 12.09 -11.37
N ALA A 6 -10.01 11.12 -11.73
CA ALA A 6 -9.89 9.75 -11.26
C ALA A 6 -8.66 9.04 -11.87
N ARG A 7 -8.35 9.32 -13.14
CA ARG A 7 -7.13 8.83 -13.80
C ARG A 7 -5.86 9.39 -13.17
N GLN A 8 -5.82 10.70 -12.90
CA GLN A 8 -4.67 11.34 -12.27
C GLN A 8 -4.44 10.80 -10.84
N GLY A 9 -5.50 10.65 -10.05
CA GLY A 9 -5.40 10.04 -8.72
C GLY A 9 -4.98 8.56 -8.75
N GLY A 10 -5.40 7.81 -9.78
CA GLY A 10 -4.97 6.43 -10.01
C GLY A 10 -3.47 6.31 -10.33
N LEU A 11 -2.95 7.21 -11.18
CA LEU A 11 -1.52 7.25 -11.53
C LEU A 11 -0.65 7.62 -10.33
N GLU A 12 -1.07 8.61 -9.53
CA GLU A 12 -0.36 8.96 -8.30
C GLU A 12 -0.35 7.78 -7.32
N LEU A 13 -1.50 7.11 -7.15
CA LEU A 13 -1.60 5.95 -6.26
C LEU A 13 -0.73 4.78 -6.73
N GLN A 14 -0.63 4.56 -8.04
CA GLN A 14 0.25 3.55 -8.62
C GLN A 14 1.72 3.88 -8.31
N ALA A 15 2.15 5.11 -8.55
CA ALA A 15 3.52 5.54 -8.26
C ALA A 15 3.87 5.33 -6.78
N ARG A 16 2.93 5.61 -5.86
CA ARG A 16 3.13 5.34 -4.43
C ARG A 16 3.22 3.85 -4.11
N ALA A 17 2.41 3.01 -4.74
CA ALA A 17 2.47 1.56 -4.55
C ALA A 17 3.82 0.98 -5.04
N GLU A 18 4.36 1.50 -6.14
CA GLU A 18 5.69 1.16 -6.64
C GLU A 18 6.81 1.67 -5.70
N GLU A 19 6.69 2.90 -5.20
CA GLU A 19 7.61 3.45 -4.19
C GLU A 19 7.64 2.57 -2.93
N LEU A 20 6.48 2.13 -2.43
CA LEU A 20 6.37 1.23 -1.29
C LEU A 20 7.10 -0.11 -1.55
N TRP A 21 6.94 -0.68 -2.74
CA TRP A 21 7.67 -1.87 -3.16
C TRP A 21 9.18 -1.66 -3.08
N HIS A 22 9.68 -0.56 -3.66
CA HIS A 22 11.11 -0.25 -3.68
C HIS A 22 11.69 -0.03 -2.27
N GLU A 23 10.97 0.69 -1.41
CA GLU A 23 11.38 0.91 -0.02
C GLU A 23 11.50 -0.39 0.78
N LEU A 24 10.59 -1.35 0.53
CA LEU A 24 10.52 -2.61 1.26
C LEU A 24 11.35 -3.73 0.64
N ALA A 25 11.74 -3.63 -0.63
CA ALA A 25 12.55 -4.63 -1.32
C ALA A 25 13.84 -4.94 -0.55
N GLY A 26 14.62 -3.92 -0.18
CA GLY A 26 15.85 -4.10 0.59
C GLY A 26 15.64 -4.78 1.95
N PRO A 27 14.71 -4.30 2.80
CA PRO A 27 14.33 -4.99 4.04
C PRO A 27 13.89 -6.44 3.85
N ILE A 28 13.03 -6.73 2.87
CA ILE A 28 12.53 -8.09 2.58
C ILE A 28 13.68 -9.00 2.13
N GLN A 29 14.60 -8.50 1.31
CA GLN A 29 15.77 -9.25 0.86
C GLN A 29 16.74 -9.63 2.00
N ARG A 30 16.62 -9.03 3.19
CA ARG A 30 17.44 -9.39 4.36
C ARG A 30 16.78 -10.45 5.26
N ILE A 31 15.56 -10.88 4.96
CA ILE A 31 14.88 -11.97 5.68
C ILE A 31 15.73 -13.26 5.60
N PRO A 32 15.93 -13.98 6.71
CA PRO A 32 16.67 -15.23 6.72
C PRO A 32 16.15 -16.24 5.70
N ARG A 33 17.06 -17.00 5.08
CA ARG A 33 16.73 -17.94 4.00
C ARG A 33 15.64 -18.94 4.36
N SER A 34 15.60 -19.40 5.62
CA SER A 34 14.57 -20.30 6.15
C SER A 34 13.14 -19.75 6.05
N HIS A 35 12.99 -18.41 6.13
CA HIS A 35 11.70 -17.72 6.05
C HIS A 35 11.46 -17.06 4.69
N ARG A 36 12.48 -16.97 3.84
CA ARG A 36 12.39 -16.24 2.57
C ARG A 36 11.41 -16.85 1.58
N TYR A 37 11.39 -18.17 1.47
CA TYR A 37 10.47 -18.88 0.55
C TYR A 37 9.01 -18.83 0.96
N ARG A 38 8.70 -18.44 2.21
CA ARG A 38 7.33 -18.31 2.71
C ARG A 38 7.01 -16.84 2.97
N THR A 39 7.53 -16.28 4.04
CA THR A 39 7.21 -14.91 4.46
C THR A 39 7.76 -13.87 3.50
N GLY A 40 8.99 -14.05 3.00
CA GLY A 40 9.58 -13.11 2.04
C GLY A 40 8.80 -13.09 0.72
N ALA A 41 8.57 -14.26 0.14
CA ALA A 41 7.77 -14.42 -1.08
C ALA A 41 6.33 -13.90 -0.91
N ASP A 42 5.64 -14.24 0.19
CA ASP A 42 4.29 -13.72 0.45
C ASP A 42 4.25 -12.20 0.54
N LEU A 43 5.21 -11.58 1.24
CA LEU A 43 5.28 -10.11 1.32
C LEU A 43 5.49 -9.49 -0.06
N GLU A 44 6.37 -10.07 -0.88
CA GLU A 44 6.57 -9.61 -2.25
C GLU A 44 5.28 -9.77 -3.08
N ASP A 45 4.64 -10.94 -3.03
CA ASP A 45 3.42 -11.18 -3.78
C ASP A 45 2.29 -10.23 -3.36
N GLN A 46 2.16 -9.93 -2.05
CA GLN A 46 1.15 -8.97 -1.58
C GLN A 46 1.41 -7.55 -2.07
N LEU A 47 2.67 -7.13 -2.16
CA LEU A 47 3.03 -5.79 -2.65
C LEU A 47 2.85 -5.68 -4.17
N ARG A 48 3.20 -6.72 -4.94
CA ARG A 48 2.90 -6.76 -6.39
C ARG A 48 1.39 -6.74 -6.64
N HIS A 49 0.65 -7.56 -5.91
CA HIS A 49 -0.81 -7.60 -6.02
C HIS A 49 -1.48 -6.28 -5.67
N LEU A 50 -0.89 -5.49 -4.76
CA LEU A 50 -1.36 -4.14 -4.46
C LEU A 50 -1.27 -3.24 -5.70
N VAL A 51 -0.16 -3.27 -6.44
CA VAL A 51 0.02 -2.49 -7.68
C VAL A 51 -1.01 -2.92 -8.72
N ASP A 52 -1.20 -4.23 -8.92
CA ASP A 52 -2.19 -4.76 -9.87
C ASP A 52 -3.61 -4.27 -9.55
N LEU A 53 -4.01 -4.31 -8.28
CA LEU A 53 -5.33 -3.83 -7.85
C LEU A 53 -5.52 -2.32 -8.03
N VAL A 54 -4.46 -1.52 -7.92
CA VAL A 54 -4.53 -0.08 -8.23
C VAL A 54 -4.86 0.12 -9.70
N ILE A 55 -4.14 -0.58 -10.60
CA ILE A 55 -4.34 -0.50 -12.05
C ILE A 55 -5.76 -0.96 -12.42
N GLU A 56 -6.21 -2.08 -11.86
CA GLU A 56 -7.57 -2.60 -12.08
C GLU A 56 -8.65 -1.62 -11.60
N ALA A 57 -8.51 -1.06 -10.40
CA ALA A 57 -9.46 -0.10 -9.86
C ALA A 57 -9.51 1.17 -10.70
N ALA A 58 -8.36 1.68 -11.14
CA ALA A 58 -8.27 2.90 -11.94
C ALA A 58 -8.84 2.71 -13.35
N SER A 59 -8.61 1.55 -13.95
CA SER A 59 -9.05 1.24 -15.31
C SER A 59 -10.53 0.89 -15.42
N SER A 60 -11.07 0.17 -14.42
CA SER A 60 -12.45 -0.34 -14.46
C SER A 60 -13.50 0.68 -14.05
N GLY A 61 -13.16 1.63 -13.16
CA GLY A 61 -14.13 2.54 -12.55
C GLY A 61 -15.18 1.85 -11.67
N GLN A 62 -15.01 0.54 -11.38
CA GLN A 62 -15.98 -0.23 -10.61
C GLN A 62 -15.78 -0.07 -9.10
N PRO A 63 -16.83 0.25 -8.32
CA PRO A 63 -16.75 0.38 -6.88
C PRO A 63 -16.16 -0.83 -6.15
N SER A 64 -16.56 -2.03 -6.58
CA SER A 64 -16.08 -3.31 -6.02
C SER A 64 -14.56 -3.45 -6.05
N ARG A 65 -13.89 -2.92 -7.07
CA ARG A 65 -12.42 -2.95 -7.18
C ARG A 65 -11.75 -2.01 -6.18
N VAL A 66 -12.35 -0.85 -5.93
CA VAL A 66 -11.86 0.10 -4.90
C VAL A 66 -12.01 -0.50 -3.49
N TYR A 67 -13.10 -1.23 -3.22
CA TYR A 67 -13.26 -1.96 -1.95
C TYR A 67 -12.19 -3.05 -1.77
N ARG A 68 -11.93 -3.85 -2.80
CA ARG A 68 -10.86 -4.88 -2.77
C ARG A 68 -9.48 -4.26 -2.56
N LEU A 69 -9.20 -3.15 -3.25
CA LEU A 69 -7.96 -2.40 -3.06
C LEU A 69 -7.81 -1.91 -1.61
N HIS A 70 -8.88 -1.36 -1.03
CA HIS A 70 -8.89 -0.95 0.38
C HIS A 70 -8.60 -2.12 1.33
N GLU A 71 -9.20 -3.29 1.11
CA GLU A 71 -8.91 -4.50 1.90
C GLU A 71 -7.45 -4.95 1.74
N GLN A 72 -6.91 -4.90 0.52
CA GLN A 72 -5.52 -5.27 0.26
C GLN A 72 -4.54 -4.35 1.01
N THR A 73 -4.78 -3.04 1.07
CA THR A 73 -3.89 -2.13 1.82
C THR A 73 -3.81 -2.49 3.31
N ARG A 74 -4.94 -2.89 3.92
CA ARG A 74 -4.99 -3.38 5.31
C ARG A 74 -4.27 -4.71 5.47
N LYS A 75 -4.40 -5.61 4.49
CA LYS A 75 -3.70 -6.90 4.49
C LYS A 75 -2.19 -6.71 4.43
N VAL A 76 -1.68 -5.82 3.57
CA VAL A 76 -0.25 -5.48 3.49
C VAL A 76 0.26 -4.97 4.83
N GLU A 77 -0.45 -4.00 5.43
CA GLU A 77 -0.08 -3.46 6.75
C GLU A 77 0.00 -4.55 7.82
N TRP A 78 -1.01 -5.42 7.89
CA TRP A 78 -1.03 -6.52 8.85
C TRP A 78 0.14 -7.50 8.64
N ARG A 79 0.46 -7.84 7.39
CA ARG A 79 1.58 -8.72 7.05
C ARG A 79 2.93 -8.11 7.44
N LEU A 80 3.13 -6.82 7.20
CA LEU A 80 4.34 -6.11 7.61
C LEU A 80 4.49 -6.07 9.14
N ALA A 81 3.40 -5.79 9.85
CA ALA A 81 3.39 -5.80 11.31
C ALA A 81 3.69 -7.21 11.86
N ALA A 82 3.10 -8.26 11.27
CA ALA A 82 3.36 -9.64 11.65
C ALA A 82 4.83 -10.04 11.42
N ALA A 83 5.38 -9.69 10.26
CA ALA A 83 6.79 -9.95 9.95
C ALA A 83 7.74 -9.20 10.89
N ALA A 84 7.41 -7.96 11.28
CA ALA A 84 8.18 -7.22 12.28
C ALA A 84 8.09 -7.87 13.68
N LYS A 85 6.89 -8.30 14.10
CA LYS A 85 6.70 -9.01 15.37
C LYS A 85 7.48 -10.32 15.45
N GLN A 86 7.65 -11.00 14.31
CA GLN A 86 8.46 -12.21 14.19
C GLN A 86 9.97 -11.93 14.08
N GLY A 87 10.40 -10.66 14.11
CA GLY A 87 11.81 -10.29 13.94
C GLY A 87 12.35 -10.46 12.52
N LEU A 88 11.48 -10.71 11.53
CA LEU A 88 11.87 -10.90 10.13
C LEU A 88 12.07 -9.55 9.42
N LEU A 89 11.33 -8.52 9.83
CA LEU A 89 11.55 -7.14 9.42
C LEU A 89 11.95 -6.29 10.63
N ARG A 90 12.78 -5.27 10.40
CA ARG A 90 13.08 -4.29 11.43
C ARG A 90 11.83 -3.44 11.72
N PRO A 91 11.43 -3.25 12.99
CA PRO A 91 10.30 -2.39 13.33
C PRO A 91 10.43 -0.97 12.76
N ALA A 92 11.65 -0.43 12.71
CA ALA A 92 11.93 0.88 12.11
C ALA A 92 11.60 0.96 10.61
N ALA A 93 11.77 -0.14 9.85
CA ALA A 93 11.43 -0.16 8.43
C ALA A 93 9.92 -0.11 8.23
N VAL A 94 9.17 -0.88 9.03
CA VAL A 94 7.70 -0.87 9.00
C VAL A 94 7.15 0.46 9.51
N GLY A 95 7.72 0.99 10.60
CA GLY A 95 7.34 2.29 11.16
C GLY A 95 7.52 3.43 10.16
N ARG A 96 8.61 3.42 9.37
CA ARG A 96 8.85 4.44 8.33
C ARG A 96 7.75 4.47 7.28
N VAL A 97 7.32 3.32 6.78
CA VAL A 97 6.30 3.26 5.71
C VAL A 97 4.88 3.43 6.24
N SER A 98 4.61 3.11 7.51
CA SER A 98 3.25 3.13 8.07
C SER A 98 2.93 4.37 8.92
N ARG A 99 3.90 5.20 9.27
CA ARG A 99 3.68 6.33 10.19
C ARG A 99 2.69 7.36 9.61
N PRO A 100 1.85 7.97 10.45
CA PRO A 100 1.12 9.17 10.06
C PRO A 100 2.09 10.34 9.81
N PRO A 101 1.63 11.39 9.11
CA PRO A 101 2.33 12.67 9.07
C PRO A 101 2.47 13.26 10.47
N VAL A 102 3.53 14.03 10.69
CA VAL A 102 3.71 14.84 11.89
C VAL A 102 2.81 16.07 11.81
N GLU A 103 2.03 16.34 12.88
CA GLU A 103 1.01 17.40 12.89
C GLU A 103 1.58 18.80 12.61
N ASP A 104 2.81 19.07 13.07
CA ASP A 104 3.45 20.38 12.98
C ASP A 104 4.31 20.60 11.71
N ASP A 105 4.38 19.61 10.81
CA ASP A 105 5.11 19.74 9.54
C ASP A 105 4.16 19.57 8.33
N PRO A 106 3.72 20.67 7.69
CA PRO A 106 2.81 20.60 6.54
C PRO A 106 3.44 19.95 5.29
N ARG A 107 4.76 19.76 5.27
CA ARG A 107 5.47 19.07 4.17
C ARG A 107 5.57 17.58 4.42
N ASP A 108 5.39 17.14 5.66
CA ASP A 108 5.41 15.73 6.00
C ASP A 108 4.09 15.07 5.58
N ARG A 109 4.19 14.13 4.64
CA ARG A 109 3.05 13.36 4.15
C ARG A 109 2.85 12.04 4.89
N GLY A 110 3.72 11.73 5.86
CA GLY A 110 3.75 10.43 6.51
C GLY A 110 4.43 9.36 5.65
N GLY A 111 4.36 8.12 6.10
CA GLY A 111 4.93 6.98 5.38
C GLY A 111 4.14 6.60 4.12
N THR A 112 4.80 5.95 3.18
CA THR A 112 4.22 5.63 1.87
C THR A 112 2.98 4.72 1.96
N LEU A 113 2.97 3.72 2.85
CA LEU A 113 1.78 2.89 3.09
C LEU A 113 0.65 3.68 3.76
N TYR A 114 0.96 4.63 4.64
CA TYR A 114 -0.04 5.53 5.21
C TYR A 114 -0.70 6.38 4.12
N GLN A 115 0.09 6.97 3.24
CA GLN A 115 -0.40 7.78 2.12
C GLN A 115 -1.30 6.96 1.19
N ILE A 116 -0.88 5.75 0.80
CA ILE A 116 -1.69 4.82 0.01
C ILE A 116 -3.04 4.55 0.69
N LYS A 117 -3.04 4.21 1.99
CA LYS A 117 -4.27 3.96 2.74
C LYS A 117 -5.20 5.18 2.76
N ALA A 118 -4.65 6.37 2.97
CA ALA A 118 -5.42 7.61 2.98
C ALA A 118 -6.06 7.89 1.60
N MET A 119 -5.28 7.77 0.51
CA MET A 119 -5.77 7.95 -0.86
C MET A 119 -6.87 6.94 -1.21
N VAL A 120 -6.67 5.67 -0.88
CA VAL A 120 -7.66 4.60 -1.12
C VAL A 120 -8.91 4.80 -0.27
N GLY A 121 -8.77 5.20 0.99
CA GLY A 121 -9.90 5.53 1.87
C GLY A 121 -10.73 6.69 1.31
N ALA A 122 -10.09 7.78 0.90
CA ALA A 122 -10.77 8.91 0.27
C ALA A 122 -11.43 8.54 -1.06
N TRP A 123 -10.83 7.64 -1.84
CA TRP A 123 -11.46 7.11 -3.05
C TRP A 123 -12.70 6.26 -2.74
N ARG A 124 -12.60 5.37 -1.76
CA ARG A 124 -13.72 4.53 -1.30
C ARG A 124 -14.92 5.39 -0.86
N GLU A 125 -14.70 6.43 -0.06
CA GLU A 125 -15.80 7.30 0.38
C GLU A 125 -16.44 8.07 -0.78
N ARG A 126 -15.64 8.59 -1.73
CA ARG A 126 -16.16 9.25 -2.94
C ARG A 126 -17.01 8.32 -3.82
N VAL A 127 -16.65 7.05 -3.86
CA VAL A 127 -17.41 6.06 -4.64
C VAL A 127 -18.69 5.66 -3.91
N LYS A 128 -18.63 5.52 -2.58
CA LYS A 128 -19.81 5.26 -1.74
C LYS A 128 -20.84 6.38 -1.84
N SER A 129 -20.43 7.64 -1.95
CA SER A 129 -21.35 8.78 -2.09
C SER A 129 -21.98 8.92 -3.48
N LYS A 130 -21.52 8.17 -4.49
CA LYS A 130 -22.02 8.21 -5.87
C LYS A 130 -23.00 7.09 -6.21
N GLY A 131 -23.14 6.08 -5.34
CA GLY A 131 -24.08 4.97 -5.49
C GLY A 131 -25.23 5.11 -4.51
#